data_AF-A0A3B8L926-F1
#
_entry.id   AF-A0A3B8L926-F1
#
_cell.length_a   1.000
_cell.length_b   1.000
_cell.length_c   1.000
_cell.angle_alpha   90.00
_cell.angle_beta   90.00
_cell.angle_gamma   90.00
#
_symmetry.space_group_name_H-M   'P 1'
#
loop_
_entity.id
_entity.type
_entity.pdbx_description
1 polymer ?
#
loop_
_entity_poly.entity_id
_entity_poly.type
_entity_poly.pdbx_seq_one_letter_code
_entity_poly.pdbx_strand_id
1 'polypeptide(L)'
;MTVLELKADDGRTGVGFELQQGMPISALAQLEGQYRYNGWSSVEGQSPLGMAMRIGRPRGGNVGASALGLATETAMWDLAAQQAELPLYR
;
A
#
# COMPACT_ATOMS: atom_id res chain seq x y z
N MET A 1 -7.07 -6.91 -12.39
CA MET A 1 -7.02 -6.00 -11.25
C MET A 1 -6.33 -6.71 -10.11
N THR A 2 -5.47 -6.01 -9.36
CA THR A 2 -4.87 -6.53 -8.13
C THR A 2 -5.48 -5.82 -6.93
N VAL A 3 -5.80 -6.57 -5.89
CA VAL A 3 -6.31 -6.06 -4.61
C VAL A 3 -5.25 -6.29 -3.55
N LEU A 4 -4.97 -5.28 -2.74
CA LEU A 4 -4.05 -5.34 -1.62
C LEU A 4 -4.81 -5.02 -0.33
N GLU A 5 -4.65 -5.86 0.67
CA GLU A 5 -5.26 -5.70 1.99
C GLU A 5 -4.17 -5.51 3.04
N LEU A 6 -4.27 -4.44 3.82
CA LEU A 6 -3.42 -4.18 4.98
C LEU A 6 -4.23 -4.39 6.25
N LYS A 7 -3.78 -5.31 7.11
CA LYS A 7 -4.43 -5.63 8.38
C LYS A 7 -3.71 -4.94 9.52
N ALA A 8 -4.44 -4.19 10.31
CA ALA A 8 -3.95 -3.57 11.53
C ALA A 8 -4.21 -4.46 12.75
N ASP A 9 -3.43 -4.26 13.82
CA ASP A 9 -3.53 -5.03 15.07
C ASP A 9 -4.87 -4.82 15.80
N ASP A 10 -5.57 -3.72 15.50
CA ASP A 10 -6.91 -3.41 16.00
C ASP A 10 -8.04 -4.14 15.25
N GLY A 11 -7.69 -5.00 14.29
CA GLY A 11 -8.62 -5.79 13.48
C GLY A 11 -9.17 -5.08 12.25
N ARG A 12 -8.83 -3.79 12.03
CA ARG A 12 -9.22 -3.06 10.82
C ARG A 12 -8.43 -3.54 9.61
N THR A 13 -9.05 -3.45 8.44
CA THR A 13 -8.43 -3.83 7.16
C THR A 13 -8.63 -2.71 6.15
N GLY A 14 -7.53 -2.13 5.68
CA GLY A 14 -7.56 -1.19 4.57
C GLY A 14 -7.39 -1.90 3.25
N VAL A 15 -8.12 -1.43 2.24
CA VAL A 15 -8.14 -2.04 0.91
C VAL A 15 -7.67 -1.04 -0.13
N GLY A 16 -6.77 -1.49 -1.00
CA GLY A 16 -6.29 -0.73 -2.14
C GLY A 16 -6.28 -1.54 -3.42
N PHE A 17 -6.31 -0.83 -4.54
CA PHE A 17 -6.44 -1.43 -5.87
C PHE A 17 -5.38 -0.89 -6.81
N GLU A 18 -4.85 -1.76 -7.67
CA GLU A 18 -4.01 -1.34 -8.80
C GLU A 18 -4.50 -1.98 -10.11
N LEU A 19 -4.56 -1.14 -11.14
CA LEU A 19 -5.01 -1.51 -12.47
C LEU A 19 -3.81 -1.49 -13.42
N GLN A 20 -3.34 -2.68 -13.79
CA GLN A 20 -2.34 -2.83 -14.84
C GLN A 20 -3.03 -2.90 -16.21
N GLN A 21 -2.54 -2.12 -17.17
CA GLN A 21 -3.04 -2.09 -18.55
C GLN A 21 -1.96 -2.59 -19.52
N GLY A 22 -2.37 -3.29 -20.57
CA GLY A 22 -1.49 -3.67 -21.70
C GLY A 22 -0.53 -4.85 -21.44
N MET A 23 -0.45 -5.37 -20.22
CA MET A 23 0.37 -6.55 -19.86
C MET A 23 -0.43 -7.48 -18.94
N PRO A 24 -0.24 -8.81 -19.04
CA PRO A 24 -0.88 -9.76 -18.13
C PRO A 24 -0.44 -9.52 -16.69
N ILE A 25 -1.36 -9.77 -15.76
CA ILE A 25 -1.08 -9.65 -14.32
C ILE A 25 -0.25 -10.86 -13.90
N SER A 26 0.83 -10.61 -13.18
CA SER A 26 1.67 -11.67 -12.61
C SER A 26 0.87 -12.58 -11.68
N ALA A 27 1.31 -13.83 -11.53
CA ALA A 27 0.68 -14.76 -10.60
C ALA A 27 0.73 -14.20 -9.16
N LEU A 28 -0.27 -14.55 -8.34
CA LEU A 28 -0.40 -14.06 -6.96
C LEU A 28 0.88 -14.28 -6.14
N ALA A 29 1.46 -15.48 -6.18
CA ALA A 29 2.69 -15.80 -5.45
C ALA A 29 3.87 -14.90 -5.85
N GLN A 30 3.92 -14.48 -7.10
CA GLN A 30 4.97 -13.60 -7.63
C GLN A 30 4.76 -12.15 -7.16
N LEU A 31 3.50 -11.68 -7.15
CA LEU A 31 3.12 -10.38 -6.58
C LEU A 31 3.44 -10.32 -5.09
N GLU A 32 3.06 -11.35 -4.32
CA GLU A 32 3.38 -11.44 -2.90
C GLU A 32 4.88 -11.43 -2.64
N GLY A 33 5.65 -12.23 -3.41
CA GLY A 33 7.11 -12.28 -3.29
C GLY A 33 7.75 -10.92 -3.57
N GLN A 34 7.31 -10.25 -4.63
CA GLN A 34 7.79 -8.92 -4.97
C GLN A 34 7.46 -7.89 -3.88
N TYR A 35 6.21 -7.87 -3.41
CA TYR A 35 5.75 -6.94 -2.37
C TYR A 35 6.45 -7.15 -1.03
N ARG A 36 6.66 -8.41 -0.61
CA ARG A 36 7.44 -8.73 0.60
C ARG A 36 8.89 -8.25 0.48
N TYR A 37 9.48 -8.37 -0.71
CA TYR A 37 10.87 -7.99 -0.93
C TYR A 37 11.10 -6.47 -0.94
N ASN A 38 10.20 -5.68 -1.55
CA ASN A 38 10.45 -4.25 -1.79
C ASN A 38 9.42 -3.27 -1.22
N GLY A 39 8.28 -3.75 -0.71
CA GLY A 39 7.20 -2.90 -0.19
C GLY A 39 6.99 -3.05 1.32
N TRP A 40 6.93 -4.31 1.80
CA TRP A 40 6.47 -4.64 3.15
C TRP A 40 7.26 -3.97 4.28
N SER A 41 8.59 -3.88 4.14
CA SER A 41 9.46 -3.27 5.16
C SER A 41 9.14 -1.80 5.44
N SER A 42 8.47 -1.11 4.51
CA SER A 42 8.05 0.28 4.69
C SER A 42 6.72 0.42 5.42
N VAL A 43 5.94 -0.66 5.49
CA VAL A 43 4.55 -0.73 5.99
C VAL A 43 4.50 -1.30 7.40
N GLU A 44 5.24 -2.38 7.65
CA GLU A 44 5.20 -3.12 8.91
C GLU A 44 5.52 -2.23 10.12
N GLY A 45 4.66 -2.30 11.14
CA GLY A 45 4.80 -1.54 12.39
C GLY A 45 4.62 -0.02 12.25
N GLN A 46 4.19 0.49 11.11
CA GLN A 46 3.96 1.92 10.91
C GLN A 46 2.51 2.32 11.21
N SER A 47 2.32 3.57 11.63
CA SER A 47 0.99 4.20 11.69
C SER A 47 0.46 4.46 10.27
N PRO A 48 -0.79 4.09 9.94
CA PRO A 48 -1.37 4.33 8.62
C PRO A 48 -1.31 5.79 8.18
N LEU A 49 -1.79 6.71 9.04
CA LEU A 49 -1.78 8.14 8.74
C LEU A 49 -0.35 8.70 8.64
N GLY A 50 0.55 8.25 9.53
CA GLY A 50 1.95 8.67 9.50
C GLY A 50 2.67 8.24 8.22
N MET A 51 2.32 7.08 7.68
CA MET A 51 2.85 6.59 6.42
C MET A 51 2.24 7.33 5.22
N ALA A 52 0.92 7.54 5.22
CA ALA A 52 0.21 8.27 4.16
C ALA A 52 0.71 9.72 3.99
N MET A 53 1.14 10.36 5.08
CA MET A 53 1.67 11.73 5.09
C MET A 53 3.20 11.81 4.94
N ARG A 54 3.90 10.68 4.83
CA ARG A 54 5.37 10.64 4.82
C ARG A 54 5.92 11.19 3.51
N ILE A 55 6.79 12.20 3.60
CA ILE A 55 7.51 12.73 2.45
C ILE A 55 8.78 11.91 2.22
N GLY A 56 8.87 11.24 1.07
CA GLY A 56 10.07 10.56 0.60
C GLY A 56 11.01 11.51 -0.16
N ARG A 57 12.33 11.36 0.04
CA ARG A 57 13.34 12.10 -0.75
C ARG A 57 13.58 11.39 -2.09
N PRO A 58 13.45 12.06 -3.25
CA PRO A 58 13.89 11.51 -4.52
C PRO A 58 15.40 11.20 -4.48
N ARG A 59 15.83 9.99 -4.86
CA ARG A 59 17.27 9.61 -4.89
C ARG A 59 17.80 9.33 -6.29
N GLY A 60 17.25 9.99 -7.32
CA GLY A 60 17.46 9.59 -8.71
C GLY A 60 16.97 8.16 -8.95
N GLY A 61 17.25 7.55 -10.11
CA GLY A 61 16.82 6.18 -10.45
C GLY A 61 17.26 5.05 -9.49
N ASN A 62 17.90 5.38 -8.36
CA ASN A 62 18.25 4.49 -7.26
C ASN A 62 17.06 4.10 -6.36
N VAL A 63 15.90 4.75 -6.53
CA VAL A 63 14.64 4.31 -5.91
C VAL A 63 13.75 3.78 -7.03
N GLY A 64 13.69 2.46 -7.16
CA GLY A 64 12.73 1.82 -8.07
C GLY A 64 11.29 2.11 -7.64
N ALA A 65 10.33 1.95 -8.56
CA ALA A 65 8.92 2.01 -8.20
C ALA A 65 8.62 0.91 -7.16
N SER A 66 7.96 1.29 -6.06
CA SER A 66 7.47 0.32 -5.07
C SER A 66 6.50 -0.63 -5.75
N ALA A 67 6.61 -1.94 -5.48
CA ALA A 67 5.57 -2.85 -5.92
C ALA A 67 4.26 -2.49 -5.24
N LEU A 68 3.17 -2.49 -6.01
CA LEU A 68 1.83 -2.16 -5.52
C LEU A 68 1.76 -0.84 -4.75
N GLY A 69 2.53 0.17 -5.19
CA GLY A 69 2.68 1.45 -4.47
C GLY A 69 1.35 2.18 -4.31
N LEU A 70 0.57 2.31 -5.38
CA LEU A 70 -0.73 2.97 -5.36
C LEU A 70 -1.75 2.20 -4.51
N ALA A 71 -1.76 0.87 -4.62
CA ALA A 71 -2.62 0.03 -3.78
C ALA A 71 -2.24 0.14 -2.30
N THR A 72 -0.95 0.22 -1.98
CA THR A 72 -0.48 0.43 -0.60
C THR A 72 -0.93 1.78 -0.05
N GLU A 73 -0.75 2.85 -0.83
CA GLU A 73 -1.14 4.21 -0.42
C GLU A 73 -2.65 4.32 -0.18
N THR A 74 -3.46 3.79 -1.09
CA THR A 74 -4.93 3.79 -0.95
C THR A 74 -5.40 2.95 0.24
N ALA A 75 -4.81 1.77 0.46
CA ALA A 75 -5.10 0.96 1.65
C ALA A 75 -4.72 1.66 2.97
N MET A 76 -3.62 2.43 2.97
CA MET A 76 -3.22 3.24 4.14
C MET A 76 -4.22 4.36 4.44
N TRP A 77 -4.71 5.05 3.41
CA TRP A 77 -5.75 6.07 3.56
C TRP A 77 -7.08 5.49 4.05
N ASP A 78 -7.47 4.32 3.55
CA ASP A 78 -8.64 3.59 4.02
C ASP A 78 -8.50 3.23 5.51
N LEU A 79 -7.36 2.64 5.92
CA LEU A 79 -7.08 2.39 7.35
C LEU A 79 -7.11 3.67 8.19
N ALA A 80 -6.51 4.76 7.72
CA ALA A 80 -6.48 6.02 8.45
C ALA A 80 -7.90 6.57 8.68
N ALA A 81 -8.75 6.52 7.66
CA ALA A 81 -10.15 6.94 7.76
C ALA A 81 -10.95 6.03 8.71
N GLN A 82 -10.77 4.71 8.61
CA GLN A 82 -11.40 3.74 9.52
C GLN A 82 -10.97 3.95 10.98
N GLN A 83 -9.69 4.26 11.23
CA GLN A 83 -9.17 4.56 12.57
C GLN A 83 -9.68 5.88 13.13
N ALA A 84 -9.94 6.87 12.27
CA ALA A 84 -10.56 8.13 12.63
C ALA A 84 -12.09 8.06 12.74
N GLU A 85 -12.70 6.93 12.39
CA GLU A 85 -14.16 6.74 12.34
C GLU A 85 -14.87 7.76 11.44
N LEU A 86 -14.20 8.13 10.35
CA LEU A 86 -14.69 9.07 9.35
C LEU A 86 -14.65 8.44 7.96
N PRO A 87 -15.56 8.78 7.05
CA PRO A 87 -15.35 8.47 5.65
C PRO A 87 -14.18 9.31 5.11
N LEU A 88 -13.38 8.76 4.20
CA LEU A 88 -12.13 9.38 3.72
C LEU A 88 -12.25 10.82 3.21
N TYR A 89 -13.43 11.23 2.72
CA TYR A 89 -13.66 12.59 2.19
C TYR A 89 -13.94 13.65 3.28
N ARG A 90 -13.96 13.28 4.56
CA ARG A 90 -14.22 14.15 5.72
C ARG A 90 -12.93 14.42 6.47
#